data_AF-A0A7S3QSJ3-F1
#
_entry.id   AF-A0A7S3QSJ3-F1
#
_cell.length_a   1.000
_cell.length_b   1.000
_cell.length_c   1.000
_cell.angle_alpha   90.00
_cell.angle_beta   90.00
_cell.angle_gamma   90.00
#
_symmetry.space_group_name_H-M   'P 1'
#
loop_
_entity.id
_entity.type
_entity.pdbx_description
1 polymer ?
#
loop_
_entity_poly.entity_id
_entity_poly.type
_entity_poly.pdbx_seq_one_letter_code
_entity_poly.pdbx_strand_id
1 'polypeptide(L)'
;MFLEISGSFAGRFAVDKGVEEVLTQCKRLLDIRVSGCSFWDGLSLRSNSLRSMHLQLAPDSFPPASVCCPQLTSLQIDSLQVPRGCGDQHFLLNLATDTPLLQTLRLSTPEFCSVNVLQDMITHLARSDKPPPLDHVSVPDFKLKRQRSSSQKQLLDVGPLAVFGDSLGFLELSCCSGNVEFVGVQALRESCPRLQKLLVL
;
A
#
# COMPACT_ATOMS: atom_id res chain seq x y z
N MET A 1 -13.12 -16.80 -9.48
CA MET A 1 -14.42 -16.27 -9.01
C MET A 1 -14.14 -14.88 -8.50
N PHE A 2 -15.00 -13.92 -8.86
CA PHE A 2 -14.92 -12.52 -8.45
C PHE A 2 -16.04 -12.22 -7.47
N LEU A 3 -15.74 -11.46 -6.40
CA LEU A 3 -16.72 -10.96 -5.46
C LEU A 3 -16.57 -9.46 -5.26
N GLU A 4 -17.70 -8.76 -5.25
CA GLU A 4 -17.77 -7.35 -4.91
C GLU A 4 -18.66 -7.16 -3.68
N ILE A 5 -18.11 -6.49 -2.68
CA ILE A 5 -18.79 -6.11 -1.45
C ILE A 5 -18.79 -4.58 -1.40
N SER A 6 -19.98 -3.99 -1.47
CA SER A 6 -20.17 -2.55 -1.32
C SER A 6 -21.06 -2.29 -0.11
N GLY A 7 -20.59 -1.48 0.82
CA GLY A 7 -21.36 -1.03 1.97
C GLY A 7 -21.37 0.48 2.08
N SER A 8 -22.46 1.07 2.56
CA SER A 8 -22.50 2.46 3.04
C SER A 8 -22.85 2.45 4.52
N PHE A 9 -22.00 1.84 5.34
CA PHE A 9 -22.33 1.66 6.75
C PHE A 9 -21.78 2.81 7.57
N ALA A 10 -22.67 3.70 8.01
CA ALA A 10 -22.46 4.51 9.22
C ALA A 10 -22.55 3.67 10.52
N GLY A 11 -22.75 2.34 10.40
CA GLY A 11 -22.93 1.39 11.48
C GLY A 11 -21.68 0.54 11.71
N ARG A 12 -21.17 0.60 12.94
CA ARG A 12 -19.88 0.08 13.41
C ARG A 12 -19.66 -1.44 13.36
N PHE A 13 -20.63 -2.27 13.00
CA PHE A 13 -20.53 -3.72 13.17
C PHE A 13 -21.25 -4.47 12.05
N ALA A 14 -20.50 -5.08 11.10
CA ALA A 14 -20.89 -6.30 10.37
C ALA A 14 -19.91 -6.72 9.25
N VAL A 15 -19.18 -5.78 8.64
CA VAL A 15 -18.44 -6.10 7.40
C VAL A 15 -17.19 -6.95 7.66
N ASP A 16 -16.43 -6.64 8.71
CA ASP A 16 -15.14 -7.28 9.02
C ASP A 16 -15.23 -8.80 9.08
N LYS A 17 -16.19 -9.32 9.86
CA LYS A 17 -16.40 -10.77 9.99
C LYS A 17 -16.87 -11.41 8.68
N GLY A 18 -17.75 -10.74 7.94
CA GLY A 18 -18.24 -11.27 6.66
C GLY A 18 -17.12 -11.37 5.61
N VAL A 19 -16.26 -10.35 5.52
CA VAL A 19 -15.11 -10.37 4.61
C VAL A 19 -14.12 -11.46 5.01
N GLU A 20 -13.78 -11.57 6.29
CA GLU A 20 -12.85 -12.60 6.78
C GLU A 20 -13.41 -14.03 6.56
N GLU A 21 -14.68 -14.26 6.86
CA GLU A 21 -15.36 -15.54 6.62
C GLU A 21 -15.35 -15.91 5.13
N VAL A 22 -15.67 -14.96 4.25
CA VAL A 22 -15.60 -15.18 2.80
C VAL A 22 -14.18 -15.54 2.36
N LEU A 23 -13.18 -14.77 2.79
CA LEU A 23 -11.79 -14.99 2.38
C LEU A 23 -11.23 -16.35 2.84
N THR A 24 -11.67 -16.80 4.02
CA THR A 24 -11.25 -18.07 4.61
C THR A 24 -12.04 -19.28 4.07
N GLN A 25 -13.34 -19.13 3.81
CA GLN A 25 -14.18 -20.23 3.35
C GLN A 25 -14.18 -20.41 1.83
N CYS A 26 -14.06 -19.32 1.06
CA CYS A 26 -14.14 -19.37 -0.40
C CYS A 26 -12.79 -19.73 -1.04
N LYS A 27 -12.45 -21.03 -1.06
CA LYS A 27 -11.20 -21.58 -1.64
C LYS A 27 -10.99 -21.33 -3.15
N ARG A 28 -11.97 -20.77 -3.85
CA ARG A 28 -11.93 -20.46 -5.29
C ARG A 28 -12.05 -18.97 -5.59
N LEU A 29 -12.09 -18.14 -4.54
CA LEU A 29 -12.12 -16.70 -4.69
C LEU A 29 -10.74 -16.25 -5.19
N LEU A 30 -10.72 -15.64 -6.36
CA LEU A 30 -9.50 -15.17 -7.00
C LEU A 30 -9.38 -13.65 -6.88
N ASP A 31 -10.52 -12.95 -6.86
CA ASP A 31 -10.55 -11.51 -6.92
C ASP A 31 -11.63 -10.99 -5.98
N ILE A 32 -11.29 -10.00 -5.16
CA ILE A 32 -12.24 -9.33 -4.26
C ILE A 32 -12.13 -7.81 -4.37
N ARG A 33 -13.30 -7.16 -4.44
CA ARG A 33 -13.45 -5.73 -4.23
C ARG A 33 -14.27 -5.47 -3.00
N VAL A 34 -13.76 -4.62 -2.12
CA VAL A 34 -14.48 -4.15 -0.93
C VAL A 34 -14.48 -2.64 -0.94
N SER A 35 -15.65 -2.00 -0.95
CA SER A 35 -15.76 -0.54 -0.98
C SER A 35 -16.73 0.00 0.07
N GLY A 36 -16.41 1.18 0.62
CA GLY A 36 -17.25 1.89 1.58
C GLY A 36 -17.38 1.19 2.93
N CYS A 37 -16.48 0.26 3.22
CA CYS A 37 -16.45 -0.52 4.44
C CYS A 37 -15.45 0.09 5.43
N SER A 38 -15.82 0.14 6.70
CA SER A 38 -14.95 0.58 7.79
C SER A 38 -14.30 -0.65 8.43
N PHE A 39 -13.00 -0.81 8.26
CA PHE A 39 -12.22 -1.81 8.96
C PHE A 39 -11.73 -1.27 10.29
N TRP A 40 -11.71 -2.17 11.27
CA TRP A 40 -11.26 -1.89 12.62
C TRP A 40 -9.79 -2.24 12.78
N ASP A 41 -9.17 -1.61 13.77
CA ASP A 41 -7.81 -1.94 14.18
C ASP A 41 -7.71 -3.44 14.52
N GLY A 42 -6.74 -4.14 13.93
CA GLY A 42 -6.53 -5.58 14.12
C GLY A 42 -7.10 -6.53 13.06
N LEU A 43 -7.86 -6.05 12.06
CA LEU A 43 -8.41 -6.94 11.02
C LEU A 43 -7.30 -7.64 10.22
N SER A 44 -7.36 -8.96 10.12
CA SER A 44 -6.39 -9.77 9.37
C SER A 44 -7.06 -10.46 8.20
N LEU A 45 -6.73 -10.07 6.97
CA LEU A 45 -7.31 -10.66 5.77
C LEU A 45 -6.49 -11.88 5.35
N ARG A 46 -7.12 -13.07 5.32
CA ARG A 46 -6.40 -14.31 5.00
C ARG A 46 -7.10 -15.12 3.92
N SER A 47 -6.37 -15.49 2.86
CA SER A 47 -6.90 -16.33 1.79
C SER A 47 -5.81 -17.10 1.05
N ASN A 48 -6.05 -18.39 0.80
CA ASN A 48 -5.08 -19.24 0.09
C ASN A 48 -5.25 -19.23 -1.44
N SER A 49 -6.29 -18.59 -1.97
CA SER A 49 -6.59 -18.59 -3.40
C SER A 49 -6.63 -17.20 -4.04
N LEU A 50 -6.73 -16.15 -3.22
CA LEU A 50 -6.91 -14.79 -3.69
C LEU A 50 -5.65 -14.30 -4.43
N ARG A 51 -5.87 -13.72 -5.61
CA ARG A 51 -4.86 -13.19 -6.52
C ARG A 51 -4.92 -11.68 -6.65
N SER A 52 -6.11 -11.09 -6.60
CA SER A 52 -6.32 -9.65 -6.61
C SER A 52 -7.21 -9.20 -5.45
N MET A 53 -6.81 -8.12 -4.79
CA MET A 53 -7.58 -7.47 -3.74
C MET A 53 -7.63 -5.97 -4.00
N HIS A 54 -8.82 -5.41 -3.97
CA HIS A 54 -9.03 -3.97 -4.00
C HIS A 54 -9.91 -3.54 -2.83
N LEU A 55 -9.35 -2.70 -1.96
CA LEU A 55 -10.00 -2.15 -0.79
C LEU A 55 -10.16 -0.64 -0.98
N GLN A 56 -11.39 -0.15 -0.97
CA GLN A 56 -11.69 1.28 -0.90
C GLN A 56 -12.25 1.58 0.49
N LEU A 57 -11.39 2.13 1.33
CA LEU A 57 -11.69 2.35 2.75
C LEU A 57 -12.70 3.49 2.95
N ALA A 58 -13.59 3.32 3.92
CA ALA A 58 -14.43 4.41 4.39
C ALA A 58 -13.58 5.48 5.12
N PRO A 59 -14.06 6.74 5.20
CA PRO A 59 -13.47 7.73 6.10
C PRO A 59 -13.43 7.18 7.52
N ASP A 60 -12.32 7.40 8.24
CA ASP A 60 -12.06 6.90 9.60
C ASP A 60 -11.82 5.38 9.74
N SER A 61 -11.65 4.67 8.62
CA SER A 61 -11.21 3.27 8.61
C SER A 61 -9.70 3.17 8.80
N PHE A 62 -9.26 2.15 9.54
CA PHE A 62 -7.86 1.75 9.59
C PHE A 62 -7.55 0.78 8.44
N PRO A 63 -6.29 0.71 7.97
CA PRO A 63 -5.87 -0.41 7.14
C PRO A 63 -6.00 -1.74 7.90
N PRO A 64 -6.14 -2.88 7.20
CA PRO A 64 -5.99 -4.18 7.82
C PRO A 64 -4.65 -4.27 8.58
N ALA A 65 -4.62 -4.93 9.74
CA ALA A 65 -3.38 -5.19 10.46
C ALA A 65 -2.44 -6.16 9.72
N SER A 66 -3.00 -7.10 8.95
CA SER A 66 -2.25 -8.01 8.10
C SER A 66 -3.05 -8.47 6.88
N VAL A 67 -2.33 -8.82 5.80
CA VAL A 67 -2.90 -9.47 4.60
C VAL A 67 -2.09 -10.73 4.33
N CYS A 68 -2.56 -11.86 4.84
CA CYS A 68 -1.95 -13.18 4.67
C CYS A 68 -2.55 -13.92 3.48
N CYS A 69 -2.08 -13.54 2.29
CA CYS A 69 -2.57 -14.07 1.03
C CYS A 69 -1.40 -14.53 0.14
N PRO A 70 -0.93 -15.79 0.28
CA PRO A 70 0.28 -16.25 -0.39
C PRO A 70 0.19 -16.28 -1.93
N GLN A 71 -1.02 -16.27 -2.49
CA GLN A 71 -1.27 -16.24 -3.93
C GLN A 71 -1.55 -14.82 -4.46
N LEU A 72 -1.50 -13.80 -3.60
CA LEU A 72 -1.82 -12.44 -3.96
C LEU A 72 -0.74 -11.87 -4.88
N THR A 73 -1.17 -11.39 -6.03
CA THR A 73 -0.32 -10.77 -7.06
C THR A 73 -0.61 -9.27 -7.21
N SER A 74 -1.81 -8.83 -6.84
CA SER A 74 -2.24 -7.45 -6.97
C SER A 74 -2.98 -6.98 -5.72
N LEU A 75 -2.53 -5.88 -5.14
CA LEU A 75 -3.15 -5.22 -4.01
C LEU A 75 -3.35 -3.74 -4.31
N GLN A 76 -4.59 -3.28 -4.23
CA GLN A 76 -4.93 -1.87 -4.28
C GLN A 76 -5.65 -1.47 -3.00
N ILE A 77 -5.17 -0.42 -2.34
CA ILE A 77 -5.83 0.19 -1.20
C ILE A 77 -6.04 1.67 -1.48
N ASP A 78 -7.30 2.05 -1.58
CA ASP A 78 -7.74 3.41 -1.74
C ASP A 78 -8.28 3.97 -0.44
N SER A 79 -8.18 5.30 -0.33
CA SER A 79 -8.59 6.03 0.86
C SER A 79 -7.80 5.65 2.11
N LEU A 80 -6.54 5.22 1.97
CA LEU A 80 -5.70 4.81 3.10
C LEU A 80 -5.47 6.00 4.05
N GLN A 81 -5.97 5.87 5.28
CA GLN A 81 -5.61 6.77 6.38
C GLN A 81 -4.42 6.17 7.14
N VAL A 82 -3.29 6.89 7.17
CA VAL A 82 -2.17 6.50 8.03
C VAL A 82 -2.32 7.21 9.37
N PRO A 83 -2.64 6.51 10.48
CA PRO A 83 -2.89 7.14 11.76
C PRO A 83 -1.66 7.89 12.27
N ARG A 84 -1.86 9.14 12.68
CA ARG A 84 -0.80 9.98 13.23
C ARG A 84 -0.38 9.44 14.61
N GLY A 85 0.85 8.95 14.72
CA GLY A 85 1.45 8.63 16.01
C GLY A 85 1.25 7.20 16.52
N CYS A 86 0.71 6.27 15.71
CA CYS A 86 0.88 4.84 16.00
C CYS A 86 2.29 4.44 15.58
N GLY A 87 3.13 4.06 16.56
CA GLY A 87 4.51 3.57 16.35
C GLY A 87 4.60 2.23 15.62
N ASP A 88 3.48 1.72 15.15
CA ASP A 88 3.29 0.34 14.73
C ASP A 88 2.60 0.32 13.36
N GLN A 89 3.37 0.65 12.32
CA GLN A 89 3.00 0.50 10.90
C GLN A 89 3.01 -0.98 10.47
N HIS A 90 2.40 -1.87 11.28
CA HIS A 90 2.46 -3.33 11.11
C HIS A 90 1.92 -3.82 9.77
N PHE A 91 0.93 -3.12 9.20
CA PHE A 91 0.32 -3.50 7.94
C PHE A 91 1.36 -3.66 6.80
N LEU A 92 2.21 -2.65 6.60
CA LEU A 92 3.20 -2.63 5.52
C LEU A 92 4.38 -3.57 5.79
N LEU A 93 4.74 -3.72 7.06
CA LEU A 93 5.75 -4.69 7.52
C LEU A 93 5.34 -6.13 7.17
N ASN A 94 4.05 -6.45 7.31
CA ASN A 94 3.55 -7.80 7.09
C ASN A 94 3.38 -8.14 5.61
N LEU A 95 3.09 -7.15 4.74
CA LEU A 95 2.87 -7.42 3.31
C LEU A 95 4.02 -8.18 2.64
N ALA A 96 5.26 -7.80 2.88
CA ALA A 96 6.40 -8.42 2.21
C ALA A 96 6.58 -9.90 2.60
N THR A 97 6.28 -10.25 3.86
CA THR A 97 6.40 -11.63 4.37
C THR A 97 5.19 -12.47 3.98
N ASP A 98 4.00 -11.88 4.05
CA ASP A 98 2.72 -12.57 3.95
C ASP A 98 2.17 -12.67 2.50
N THR A 99 2.72 -11.87 1.57
CA THR A 99 2.34 -11.85 0.15
C THR A 99 3.56 -12.00 -0.77
N PRO A 100 4.27 -13.14 -0.74
CA PRO A 100 5.55 -13.32 -1.45
C PRO A 100 5.44 -13.24 -2.98
N LEU A 101 4.24 -13.35 -3.54
CA LEU A 101 3.99 -13.28 -4.99
C LEU A 101 3.47 -11.91 -5.44
N LEU A 102 3.44 -10.91 -4.54
CA LEU A 102 2.91 -9.59 -4.86
C LEU A 102 3.73 -8.94 -5.98
N GLN A 103 3.05 -8.54 -7.05
CA GLN A 103 3.66 -7.89 -8.21
C GLN A 103 3.17 -6.45 -8.37
N THR A 104 1.93 -6.16 -7.97
CA THR A 104 1.34 -4.83 -8.09
C THR A 104 0.88 -4.35 -6.73
N LEU A 105 1.40 -3.19 -6.30
CA LEU A 105 0.99 -2.51 -5.09
C LEU A 105 0.59 -1.07 -5.44
N ARG A 106 -0.68 -0.73 -5.17
CA ARG A 106 -1.20 0.62 -5.33
C ARG A 106 -1.80 1.12 -4.02
N LEU A 107 -1.31 2.25 -3.53
CA LEU A 107 -1.74 2.84 -2.26
C LEU A 107 -2.12 4.31 -2.49
N SER A 108 -3.40 4.66 -2.38
CA SER A 108 -3.85 6.04 -2.50
C SER A 108 -4.33 6.59 -1.17
N THR A 109 -3.86 7.79 -0.81
CA THR A 109 -4.21 8.48 0.44
C THR A 109 -5.02 9.74 0.13
N PRO A 110 -6.24 9.91 0.66
CA PRO A 110 -7.09 11.06 0.35
C PRO A 110 -6.69 12.32 1.14
N GLU A 111 -5.98 12.12 2.25
CA GLU A 111 -5.60 13.13 3.22
C GLU A 111 -4.10 13.43 3.24
N PHE A 112 -3.73 14.46 4.03
CA PHE A 112 -2.35 14.87 4.20
C PHE A 112 -1.51 13.82 4.95
N CYS A 113 -0.59 13.19 4.21
CA CYS A 113 0.46 12.34 4.71
C CYS A 113 1.71 13.18 5.07
N SER A 114 2.59 12.68 5.95
CA SER A 114 3.92 13.28 6.14
C SER A 114 4.93 12.54 5.24
N VAL A 115 6.00 13.22 4.83
CA VAL A 115 7.09 12.57 4.07
C VAL A 115 7.68 11.40 4.85
N ASN A 116 7.77 11.50 6.17
CA ASN A 116 8.28 10.42 7.02
C ASN A 116 7.44 9.14 6.90
N VAL A 117 6.11 9.25 6.83
CA VAL A 117 5.25 8.07 6.65
C VAL A 117 5.52 7.39 5.30
N LEU A 118 5.69 8.19 4.24
CA LEU A 118 6.02 7.66 2.93
C LEU A 118 7.42 7.02 2.91
N GLN A 119 8.39 7.64 3.61
CA GLN A 119 9.73 7.10 3.78
C GLN A 119 9.71 5.78 4.55
N ASP A 120 8.94 5.70 5.64
CA ASP A 120 8.80 4.50 6.44
C ASP A 120 8.21 3.38 5.57
N MET A 121 7.17 3.67 4.79
CA MET A 121 6.58 2.71 3.85
C MET A 121 7.60 2.16 2.84
N ILE A 122 8.35 3.05 2.18
CA ILE A 122 9.41 2.64 1.24
C ILE A 122 10.44 1.75 1.94
N THR A 123 10.87 2.17 3.13
CA THR A 123 11.87 1.45 3.91
C THR A 123 11.35 0.09 4.35
N HIS A 124 10.07 0.00 4.74
CA HIS A 124 9.44 -1.25 5.17
C HIS A 124 9.26 -2.24 4.02
N LEU A 125 8.83 -1.77 2.85
CA LEU A 125 8.77 -2.59 1.64
C LEU A 125 10.15 -3.16 1.29
N ALA A 126 11.21 -2.37 1.49
CA ALA A 126 12.59 -2.74 1.18
C ALA A 126 13.30 -3.57 2.27
N ARG A 127 12.74 -3.64 3.49
CA ARG A 127 13.40 -4.27 4.66
C ARG A 127 13.30 -5.79 4.71
N SER A 128 12.52 -6.43 3.83
CA SER A 128 12.38 -7.89 3.82
C SER A 128 13.66 -8.57 3.33
N ASP A 129 14.08 -9.65 3.99
CA ASP A 129 15.17 -10.51 3.52
C ASP A 129 14.88 -11.11 2.12
N LYS A 130 13.59 -11.24 1.79
CA LYS A 130 13.09 -11.69 0.49
C LYS A 130 11.91 -10.80 0.09
N PRO A 131 12.18 -9.63 -0.51
CA PRO A 131 11.11 -8.76 -0.95
C PRO A 131 10.27 -9.46 -2.04
N PRO A 132 8.95 -9.22 -2.10
CA PRO A 132 8.14 -9.73 -3.18
C PRO A 132 8.59 -9.11 -4.53
N PRO A 133 8.37 -9.80 -5.66
CA PRO A 133 8.81 -9.36 -6.97
C PRO A 133 7.90 -8.24 -7.51
N LEU A 134 7.90 -7.08 -6.84
CA LEU A 134 7.08 -5.93 -7.21
C LEU A 134 7.50 -5.41 -8.59
N ASP A 135 6.60 -5.51 -9.55
CA ASP A 135 6.74 -4.95 -10.90
C ASP A 135 6.14 -3.54 -10.99
N HIS A 136 5.08 -3.28 -10.22
CA HIS A 136 4.36 -2.03 -10.25
C HIS A 136 4.11 -1.51 -8.84
N VAL A 137 4.67 -0.35 -8.51
CA VAL A 137 4.39 0.38 -7.28
C VAL A 137 3.84 1.76 -7.63
N SER A 138 2.65 2.09 -7.14
CA SER A 138 2.00 3.38 -7.39
C SER A 138 1.44 3.98 -6.10
N VAL A 139 1.82 5.21 -5.82
CA VAL A 139 1.31 6.03 -4.73
C VAL A 139 0.85 7.36 -5.34
N PRO A 140 -0.34 7.38 -5.97
CA PRO A 140 -0.79 8.54 -6.70
C PRO A 140 -1.34 9.61 -5.75
N ASP A 141 -1.15 10.86 -6.15
CA ASP A 141 -1.83 12.04 -5.60
C ASP A 141 -1.67 12.23 -4.08
N PHE A 142 -0.55 11.76 -3.50
CA PHE A 142 -0.35 11.93 -2.06
C PHE A 142 -0.21 13.42 -1.73
N LYS A 143 -0.90 13.86 -0.68
CA LYS A 143 -0.88 15.25 -0.22
C LYS A 143 0.07 15.35 0.95
N LEU A 144 1.01 16.30 0.93
CA LEU A 144 1.87 16.52 2.09
C LEU A 144 1.35 17.62 3.00
N LYS A 145 1.36 17.36 4.30
CA LYS A 145 1.03 18.38 5.30
C LYS A 145 2.05 19.51 5.19
N ARG A 146 1.64 20.67 4.66
CA ARG A 146 2.49 21.88 4.64
C ARG A 146 3.02 22.14 6.05
N GLN A 147 4.33 22.08 6.23
CA GLN A 147 4.94 22.59 7.45
C GLN A 147 4.76 24.12 7.47
N ARG A 148 4.37 24.66 8.63
CA ARG A 148 4.01 26.07 8.81
C ARG A 148 5.19 27.03 8.61
N SER A 149 6.41 26.53 8.54
CA SER A 149 7.61 27.34 8.36
C SER A 149 8.74 26.49 7.81
N SER A 150 8.99 26.55 6.50
CA SER A 150 10.36 26.47 5.98
C SER A 150 10.33 26.53 4.45
N SER A 151 11.19 27.36 3.90
CA SER A 151 11.64 27.31 2.50
C SER A 151 12.47 26.06 2.20
N GLN A 152 12.37 25.03 3.05
CA GLN A 152 13.24 23.86 3.07
C GLN A 152 12.48 22.71 2.41
N LYS A 153 13.06 22.19 1.32
CA LYS A 153 12.53 21.02 0.63
C LYS A 153 12.55 19.81 1.56
N GLN A 154 11.49 19.01 1.52
CA GLN A 154 11.46 17.74 2.23
C GLN A 154 12.10 16.66 1.34
N LEU A 155 12.98 15.84 1.91
CA LEU A 155 13.66 14.78 1.16
C LEU A 155 12.89 13.47 1.29
N LEU A 156 12.68 12.79 0.16
CA LEU A 156 12.20 11.41 0.12
C LEU A 156 13.25 10.53 -0.58
N ASP A 157 13.82 9.58 0.16
CA ASP A 157 14.79 8.64 -0.38
C ASP A 157 14.09 7.40 -0.95
N VAL A 158 14.20 7.27 -2.29
CA VAL A 158 13.69 6.11 -3.03
C VAL A 158 14.75 5.04 -3.26
N GLY A 159 16.00 5.29 -2.84
CA GLY A 159 17.11 4.34 -2.92
C GLY A 159 16.80 2.95 -2.36
N PRO A 160 16.08 2.80 -1.23
CA PRO A 160 15.72 1.47 -0.71
C PRO A 160 14.94 0.60 -1.71
N LEU A 161 14.19 1.18 -2.64
CA LEU A 161 13.46 0.43 -3.67
C LEU A 161 14.39 -0.28 -4.67
N ALA A 162 15.69 0.05 -4.68
CA ALA A 162 16.69 -0.66 -5.49
C ALA A 162 16.76 -2.16 -5.17
N VAL A 163 16.34 -2.58 -3.97
CA VAL A 163 16.31 -4.01 -3.57
C VAL A 163 15.40 -4.86 -4.47
N PHE A 164 14.41 -4.24 -5.13
CA PHE A 164 13.54 -4.94 -6.08
C PHE A 164 14.25 -5.26 -7.40
N GLY A 165 15.39 -4.62 -7.69
CA GLY A 165 16.26 -4.94 -8.81
C GLY A 165 15.51 -5.05 -10.15
N ASP A 166 15.73 -6.17 -10.85
CA ASP A 166 15.10 -6.48 -12.12
C ASP A 166 13.58 -6.74 -12.06
N SER A 167 12.96 -6.79 -10.88
CA SER A 167 11.51 -6.98 -10.80
C SER A 167 10.75 -5.68 -11.06
N LEU A 168 11.26 -4.53 -10.62
CA LEU A 168 10.53 -3.25 -10.65
C LEU A 168 10.50 -2.63 -12.05
N GLY A 169 9.34 -2.71 -12.71
CA GLY A 169 9.08 -2.13 -14.03
C GLY A 169 8.47 -0.72 -14.01
N PHE A 170 7.72 -0.39 -12.96
CA PHE A 170 6.97 0.86 -12.85
C PHE A 170 6.98 1.41 -11.42
N LEU A 171 7.34 2.69 -11.28
CA LEU A 171 7.23 3.44 -10.03
C LEU A 171 6.53 4.77 -10.27
N GLU A 172 5.43 4.99 -9.56
CA GLU A 172 4.72 6.27 -9.50
C GLU A 172 4.66 6.78 -8.06
N LEU A 173 5.24 7.95 -7.85
CA LEU A 173 5.17 8.72 -6.62
C LEU A 173 4.79 10.15 -7.02
N SER A 174 3.49 10.45 -7.12
CA SER A 174 3.01 11.78 -7.50
C SER A 174 2.54 12.56 -6.28
N CYS A 175 3.19 13.70 -6.02
CA CYS A 175 2.83 14.58 -4.92
C CYS A 175 1.98 15.74 -5.42
N CYS A 176 0.85 16.02 -4.76
CA CYS A 176 0.05 17.22 -5.07
C CYS A 176 0.73 18.54 -4.63
N SER A 177 1.88 18.49 -3.94
CA SER A 177 2.55 19.68 -3.38
C SER A 177 4.06 19.67 -3.66
N GLY A 178 4.51 20.56 -4.55
CA GLY A 178 5.87 20.62 -5.12
C GLY A 178 7.03 21.02 -4.20
N ASN A 179 7.00 20.64 -2.90
CA ASN A 179 8.07 20.88 -1.94
C ASN A 179 8.82 19.59 -1.53
N VAL A 180 8.80 18.56 -2.37
CA VAL A 180 9.53 17.29 -2.16
C VAL A 180 10.68 17.19 -3.14
N GLU A 181 11.85 16.80 -2.65
CA GLU A 181 12.97 16.39 -3.48
C GLU A 181 13.23 14.91 -3.27
N PHE A 182 13.31 14.19 -4.39
CA PHE A 182 13.52 12.75 -4.39
C PHE A 182 15.00 12.46 -4.52
N VAL A 183 15.56 11.74 -3.56
CA VAL A 183 16.97 11.33 -3.53
C VAL A 183 17.08 9.82 -3.75
N GLY A 184 18.26 9.34 -4.16
CA GLY A 184 18.45 7.92 -4.48
C GLY A 184 17.88 7.48 -5.84
N VAL A 185 17.32 8.40 -6.63
CA VAL A 185 16.73 8.12 -7.96
C VAL A 185 17.75 7.50 -8.92
N GLN A 186 18.99 7.97 -8.91
CA GLN A 186 20.04 7.42 -9.79
C GLN A 186 20.37 5.97 -9.40
N ALA A 187 20.60 5.71 -8.11
CA ALA A 187 20.87 4.36 -7.62
C ALA A 187 19.71 3.40 -7.93
N LEU A 188 18.46 3.89 -7.82
CA LEU A 188 17.27 3.14 -8.22
C LEU A 188 17.29 2.78 -9.71
N ARG A 189 17.59 3.74 -10.59
CA ARG A 189 17.66 3.49 -12.05
C ARG A 189 18.77 2.52 -12.44
N GLU A 190 19.92 2.61 -11.79
CA GLU A 190 21.05 1.72 -12.04
C GLU A 190 20.76 0.28 -11.56
N SER A 191 20.02 0.14 -10.46
CA SER A 191 19.69 -1.16 -9.88
C SER A 191 18.44 -1.80 -10.50
N CYS A 192 17.54 -1.01 -11.07
CA CYS A 192 16.27 -1.47 -11.67
C CYS A 192 16.25 -1.21 -13.18
N PRO A 193 16.94 -2.03 -14.01
CA PRO A 193 17.04 -1.80 -15.45
C PRO A 193 15.71 -1.95 -16.20
N ARG A 194 14.71 -2.61 -15.59
CA ARG A 194 13.35 -2.71 -16.13
C ARG A 194 12.48 -1.50 -15.80
N LEU A 195 12.94 -0.56 -14.97
CA LEU A 195 12.17 0.62 -14.59
C LEU A 195 11.95 1.53 -15.81
N GLN A 196 10.85 1.31 -16.53
CA GLN A 196 10.53 2.03 -17.76
C GLN A 196 9.91 3.39 -17.46
N LYS A 197 9.19 3.50 -16.34
CA LYS A 197 8.46 4.71 -15.98
C LYS A 197 8.68 5.02 -14.51
N LEU A 198 9.35 6.15 -14.29
CA LEU A 198 9.48 6.80 -13.01
C LEU A 198 8.68 8.11 -13.08
N LEU A 199 7.48 8.11 -12.52
CA LEU A 199 6.69 9.32 -12.40
C LEU A 199 6.87 9.90 -11.00
N VAL A 200 7.62 10.99 -10.93
CA VAL A 200 7.96 11.71 -9.71
C VAL A 200 7.60 13.16 -9.98
N LEU A 201 6.48 13.61 -9.40
CA LEU A 201 5.88 14.95 -9.62
C LEU A 201 5.81 15.72 -8.30
#